data_AF-A0A847MLE5-F1
#
_entry.id   AF-A0A847MLE5-F1
#
_cell.length_a   1.000
_cell.length_b   1.000
_cell.length_c   1.000
_cell.angle_alpha   90.00
_cell.angle_beta   90.00
_cell.angle_gamma   90.00
#
_symmetry.space_group_name_H-M   'P 1'
#
loop_
_entity.id
_entity.type
_entity.pdbx_description
1 polymer ?
#
loop_
_entity_poly.entity_id
_entity_poly.type
_entity_poly.pdbx_seq_one_letter_code
_entity_poly.pdbx_strand_id
1 'polypeptide(L)'
;MTKSELIEAMAADFPQLPARDIDYAVNTILEAMVEALADGKRIEVRGFGSFSLSQRAPRVGRNPKSGERVMVPGKKVPHFKAGKELRERVDATFQELSSDSEDCLSANQDDCRLEAIG
;
A
#
# COMPACT_ATOMS: atom_id res chain seq x y z
N MET A 1 -7.36 -2.10 4.06
CA MET A 1 -6.32 -2.33 5.06
C MET A 1 -5.89 -1.02 5.70
N THR A 2 -6.49 -0.72 6.85
CA THR A 2 -6.02 0.29 7.80
C THR A 2 -4.95 -0.28 8.72
N LYS A 3 -4.31 0.56 9.56
CA LYS A 3 -3.34 0.07 10.57
C LYS A 3 -3.99 -0.90 11.56
N SER A 4 -5.22 -0.62 12.02
CA SER A 4 -5.95 -1.51 12.94
C SER A 4 -6.26 -2.85 12.29
N GLU A 5 -6.73 -2.84 11.04
CA GLU A 5 -6.96 -4.06 10.26
C GLU A 5 -5.67 -4.89 10.07
N LEU A 6 -4.52 -4.25 9.88
CA LEU A 6 -3.22 -4.94 9.81
C LEU A 6 -2.86 -5.61 11.14
N ILE A 7 -3.05 -4.92 12.27
CA ILE A 7 -2.77 -5.48 13.61
C ILE A 7 -3.68 -6.67 13.88
N GLU A 8 -4.97 -6.56 13.56
CA GLU A 8 -5.95 -7.64 13.71
C GLU A 8 -5.59 -8.86 12.85
N ALA A 9 -5.22 -8.65 11.58
CA ALA A 9 -4.76 -9.71 10.69
C ALA A 9 -3.51 -10.42 11.23
N MET A 10 -2.52 -9.65 11.71
CA MET A 10 -1.32 -10.24 12.34
C MET A 10 -1.65 -10.99 13.63
N ALA A 11 -2.58 -10.50 14.45
CA ALA A 11 -3.00 -11.18 15.67
C ALA A 11 -3.70 -12.52 15.39
N ALA A 12 -4.44 -12.61 14.29
CA ALA A 12 -5.04 -13.86 13.84
C ALA A 12 -3.98 -14.88 13.39
N ASP A 13 -2.94 -14.44 12.69
CA ASP A 13 -1.85 -15.30 12.20
C ASP A 13 -0.91 -15.77 13.33
N PHE A 14 -0.78 -14.99 14.40
CA PHE A 14 0.11 -15.25 15.53
C PHE A 14 -0.66 -15.33 16.87
N PRO A 15 -1.50 -16.34 17.08
CA PRO A 15 -2.34 -16.46 18.28
C PRO A 15 -1.55 -16.61 19.58
N GLN A 16 -0.27 -17.01 19.49
CA GLN A 16 0.65 -17.10 20.62
C GLN A 16 1.16 -15.74 21.13
N LEU A 17 1.01 -14.67 20.34
CA LEU A 17 1.44 -13.33 20.71
C LEU A 17 0.24 -12.51 21.21
N PRO A 18 0.37 -11.79 22.33
CA PRO A 18 -0.68 -10.89 22.77
C PRO A 18 -0.81 -9.73 21.77
N ALA A 19 -2.05 -9.35 21.43
CA ALA A 19 -2.33 -8.30 20.44
C ALA A 19 -1.62 -6.96 20.75
N ARG A 20 -1.40 -6.68 22.04
CA ARG A 20 -0.64 -5.50 22.49
C ARG A 20 0.80 -5.50 22.01
N ASP A 21 1.47 -6.66 22.01
CA ASP A 21 2.87 -6.76 21.56
C ASP A 21 2.96 -6.60 20.04
N ILE A 22 1.94 -7.07 19.31
CA ILE A 22 1.82 -6.86 17.86
C ILE A 22 1.63 -5.38 17.54
N ASP A 23 0.73 -4.68 18.26
CA ASP A 23 0.57 -3.23 18.12
C ASP A 23 1.88 -2.49 18.40
N TYR A 24 2.59 -2.83 19.48
CA TYR A 24 3.91 -2.26 19.76
C TYR A 24 4.92 -2.53 18.66
N ALA A 25 4.98 -3.74 18.12
CA ALA A 25 5.90 -4.08 17.03
C ALA A 25 5.60 -3.25 15.77
N VAL A 26 4.33 -3.15 15.37
CA VAL A 26 3.92 -2.36 14.20
C VAL A 26 4.27 -0.88 14.39
N ASN A 27 3.97 -0.32 15.57
CA ASN A 27 4.33 1.07 15.89
C ASN A 27 5.84 1.30 15.81
N THR A 28 6.62 0.40 16.40
CA THR A 28 8.08 0.51 16.45
C THR A 28 8.69 0.46 15.05
N ILE A 29 8.18 -0.42 14.18
CA ILE A 29 8.63 -0.50 12.77
C ILE A 29 8.33 0.79 12.04
N LEU A 30 7.10 1.32 12.15
CA LEU A 30 6.71 2.56 11.48
C LEU A 30 7.55 3.75 11.94
N GLU A 31 7.79 3.88 13.25
CA GLU A 31 8.62 4.95 13.82
C GLU A 31 10.06 4.84 13.31
N ALA A 32 10.66 3.65 13.35
CA ALA A 32 12.02 3.42 12.86
C ALA A 32 12.17 3.78 11.37
N MET A 33 11.13 3.53 10.56
CA MET A 33 11.10 3.95 9.16
C MET A 33 11.03 5.48 9.00
N VAL A 34 10.23 6.14 9.83
CA VAL A 34 10.13 7.61 9.84
C VAL A 34 11.47 8.24 10.23
N GLU A 35 12.09 7.79 11.31
CA GLU A 35 13.39 8.26 11.77
C GLU A 35 14.49 8.07 10.71
N ALA A 36 14.56 6.88 10.10
CA ALA A 36 15.53 6.62 9.05
C ALA A 36 15.36 7.56 7.85
N LEU A 37 14.12 7.85 7.44
CA LEU A 37 13.85 8.80 6.36
C LEU A 37 14.12 10.26 6.79
N ALA A 38 13.85 10.63 8.03
CA ALA A 38 14.17 11.96 8.55
C ALA A 38 15.69 12.21 8.52
N ASP A 39 16.47 11.18 8.84
CA ASP A 39 17.95 11.17 8.79
C ASP A 39 18.53 11.20 7.37
N GLY A 40 17.70 11.08 6.33
CA GLY A 40 18.20 11.02 4.95
C GLY A 40 18.59 9.62 4.47
N LYS A 41 18.32 8.57 5.26
CA LYS A 41 18.70 7.20 4.93
C LYS A 41 17.72 6.57 3.95
N ARG A 42 18.20 5.57 3.21
CA ARG A 42 17.38 4.72 2.35
C ARG A 42 17.00 3.46 3.11
N ILE A 43 15.74 3.03 2.97
CA ILE A 43 15.23 1.79 3.55
C ILE A 43 14.99 0.78 2.42
N GLU A 44 15.40 -0.46 2.62
CA GLU A 44 15.16 -1.55 1.67
C GLU A 44 14.63 -2.77 2.40
N VAL A 45 13.48 -3.26 1.93
CA VAL A 45 12.82 -4.47 2.43
C VAL A 45 12.76 -5.43 1.25
N ARG A 46 13.61 -6.47 1.26
CA ARG A 46 13.69 -7.46 0.16
C ARG A 46 12.32 -8.10 -0.07
N GLY A 47 11.99 -8.35 -1.32
CA GLY A 47 10.65 -8.81 -1.75
C GLY A 47 9.59 -7.71 -1.79
N PHE A 48 9.59 -6.78 -0.84
CA PHE A 48 8.58 -5.73 -0.75
C PHE A 48 8.91 -4.48 -1.58
N GLY A 49 10.08 -3.88 -1.39
CA GLY A 49 10.48 -2.66 -2.08
C GLY A 49 11.49 -1.80 -1.34
N SER A 50 11.58 -0.53 -1.72
CA SER A 50 12.52 0.43 -1.12
C SER A 50 11.91 1.81 -0.96
N PHE A 51 12.30 2.50 0.11
CA PHE A 51 11.95 3.89 0.37
C PHE A 51 13.21 4.75 0.25
N SER A 52 13.12 5.81 -0.54
CA SER A 52 14.18 6.79 -0.73
C SER A 52 13.63 8.21 -0.65
N LEU A 53 14.51 9.19 -0.54
CA LEU A 53 14.12 10.60 -0.57
C LEU A 53 14.45 11.20 -1.93
N SER A 54 13.50 11.92 -2.50
CA SER A 54 13.69 12.76 -3.67
C SER A 54 13.69 14.22 -3.26
N GLN A 55 14.68 14.98 -3.71
CA GLN A 55 14.75 16.41 -3.46
C GLN A 55 13.97 17.17 -4.53
N ARG A 56 12.99 17.96 -4.10
CA ARG A 56 12.26 18.87 -4.98
C ARG A 56 12.81 20.28 -4.83
N ALA A 57 13.22 20.87 -5.94
CA ALA A 57 13.72 22.24 -5.96
C ALA A 57 12.63 23.26 -5.57
N PRO A 58 13.00 24.40 -4.97
CA PRO A 58 12.09 25.51 -4.77
C PRO A 58 11.48 25.96 -6.11
N ARG A 59 10.20 26.33 -6.11
CA ARG A 59 9.50 26.80 -7.30
C ARG A 59 8.47 27.85 -6.96
N VAL A 60 8.05 28.64 -7.95
CA VAL A 60 6.95 29.58 -7.80
C VAL A 60 5.64 28.86 -8.09
N GLY A 61 4.75 28.78 -7.10
CA GLY A 61 3.38 28.29 -7.24
C GLY A 61 2.37 29.44 -7.38
N ARG A 62 1.11 29.07 -7.53
CA ARG A 62 -0.02 30.00 -7.41
C ARG A 62 -0.95 29.55 -6.29
N ASN A 63 -1.44 30.51 -5.50
CA ASN A 63 -2.48 30.24 -4.52
C ASN A 63 -3.79 29.86 -5.26
N PRO A 64 -4.38 28.67 -5.01
CA PRO A 64 -5.63 28.28 -5.67
C PRO A 64 -6.80 29.23 -5.41
N LYS A 65 -6.79 29.96 -4.27
CA LYS A 65 -7.85 30.86 -3.87
C LYS A 65 -7.68 32.29 -4.39
N SER A 66 -6.45 32.83 -4.41
CA SER A 66 -6.18 34.24 -4.80
C SER A 66 -5.48 34.41 -6.14
N GLY A 67 -4.90 33.35 -6.72
CA GLY A 67 -4.12 33.42 -7.96
C GLY A 67 -2.73 34.05 -7.82
N GLU A 68 -2.41 34.59 -6.65
CA GLU A 68 -1.12 35.23 -6.37
C GLU A 68 0.05 34.25 -6.49
N ARG A 69 1.19 34.78 -6.92
CA ARG A 69 2.44 34.02 -7.01
C ARG A 69 3.02 33.85 -5.62
N VAL A 70 3.20 32.60 -5.19
CA VAL A 70 3.77 32.25 -3.90
C VAL A 70 5.03 31.41 -4.07
N MET A 71 6.07 31.70 -3.30
CA MET A 71 7.29 30.87 -3.28
C MET A 71 7.01 29.58 -2.51
N VAL A 72 7.24 28.45 -3.17
CA VAL A 72 7.18 27.12 -2.54
C VAL A 72 8.61 26.69 -2.24
N PRO A 73 8.99 26.52 -0.96
CA PRO A 73 10.33 26.09 -0.60
C PRO A 73 10.61 24.68 -1.13
N GLY A 74 11.88 24.42 -1.42
CA GLY A 74 12.34 23.08 -1.76
C GLY A 74 12.18 22.15 -0.57
N LYS A 75 11.88 20.87 -0.84
CA LYS A 75 11.68 19.87 0.22
C LYS A 75 12.14 18.49 -0.22
N LYS A 76 12.53 17.67 0.75
CA LYS A 76 12.70 16.23 0.54
C LYS A 76 11.33 15.56 0.59
N VAL A 77 11.08 14.63 -0.32
CA VAL A 77 9.82 13.90 -0.42
C VAL A 77 10.13 12.41 -0.42
N PRO A 78 9.55 11.62 0.49
CA PRO A 78 9.65 10.16 0.45
C PRO A 78 9.08 9.62 -0.86
N HIS A 79 9.76 8.63 -1.42
CA HIS A 79 9.36 7.91 -2.61
C HIS A 79 9.49 6.42 -2.34
N PHE A 80 8.40 5.67 -2.56
CA PHE A 80 8.42 4.22 -2.50
C PHE A 80 8.56 3.63 -3.90
N LYS A 81 9.51 2.72 -4.07
CA LYS A 81 9.64 1.89 -5.26
C LYS A 81 9.32 0.45 -4.88
N ALA A 82 8.20 -0.06 -5.40
CA ALA A 82 7.82 -1.46 -5.23
C ALA A 82 8.92 -2.42 -5.72
N GLY A 83 9.08 -3.54 -5.03
CA GLY A 83 9.94 -4.64 -5.42
C GLY A 83 9.43 -5.36 -6.66
N LYS A 84 10.24 -6.26 -7.22
CA LYS A 84 9.81 -7.12 -8.33
C LYS A 84 8.71 -8.08 -7.87
N GLU A 85 8.98 -8.82 -6.79
CA GLU A 85 8.06 -9.82 -6.22
C GLU A 85 6.70 -9.22 -5.83
N LEU A 86 6.68 -8.05 -5.18
CA LEU A 86 5.42 -7.36 -4.87
C LEU A 86 4.60 -7.04 -6.13
N ARG A 87 5.24 -6.54 -7.21
CA ARG A 87 4.53 -6.25 -8.47
C ARG A 87 3.98 -7.53 -9.09
N GLU A 88 4.82 -8.54 -9.23
CA GLU A 88 4.45 -9.82 -9.86
C GLU A 88 3.27 -10.49 -9.14
N ARG A 89 3.26 -10.47 -7.81
CA ARG A 89 2.13 -11.02 -7.03
C ARG A 89 0.83 -10.25 -7.25
N VAL A 90 0.90 -8.92 -7.30
CA VAL A 90 -0.28 -8.07 -7.55
C VAL A 90 -0.80 -8.27 -8.97
N ASP A 91 0.09 -8.31 -9.96
CA ASP A 91 -0.26 -8.51 -11.36
C ASP A 91 -0.86 -9.90 -11.59
N ALA A 92 -0.32 -10.95 -10.97
CA ALA A 92 -0.84 -12.31 -11.07
C ALA A 92 -2.29 -12.41 -10.52
N THR A 93 -2.54 -11.87 -9.33
CA THR A 93 -3.89 -11.85 -8.74
C THR A 93 -4.87 -11.05 -9.60
N PHE A 94 -4.42 -9.96 -10.23
CA PHE A 94 -5.27 -9.20 -11.15
C PHE A 94 -5.65 -10.02 -12.40
N GLN A 95 -4.70 -10.78 -12.95
CA GLN A 95 -4.94 -11.63 -14.12
C GLN A 95 -5.92 -12.77 -13.83
N GLU A 96 -5.79 -13.45 -12.69
CA GLU A 96 -6.70 -14.51 -12.25
C GLU A 96 -8.14 -13.99 -12.13
N LEU A 97 -8.34 -12.83 -11.50
CA LEU A 97 -9.66 -12.21 -11.37
C LEU A 97 -10.27 -11.80 -12.72
N SER A 98 -9.43 -11.42 -13.70
CA SER A 98 -9.88 -11.09 -15.04
C SER A 98 -10.23 -12.32 -15.89
N SER A 99 -9.52 -13.44 -15.72
CA SER A 99 -9.86 -14.68 -16.44
C SER A 99 -11.14 -15.32 -15.92
N ASP A 100 -11.37 -15.30 -14.60
CA ASP A 100 -12.58 -15.88 -14.00
C ASP A 100 -13.86 -15.13 -14.45
N SER A 101 -13.74 -13.84 -14.75
CA SER A 101 -14.86 -13.02 -15.23
C SER A 101 -15.14 -13.20 -16.73
N GLU A 102 -14.14 -13.54 -17.54
CA GLU A 102 -14.33 -13.90 -18.96
C GLU A 102 -14.90 -15.32 -19.11
N ASP A 103 -14.52 -16.26 -18.25
CA ASP A 103 -15.10 -17.61 -18.22
C ASP A 103 -16.58 -17.58 -17.79
N CYS A 104 -16.97 -16.73 -16.84
CA CYS A 104 -18.38 -16.53 -16.49
C CYS A 104 -19.22 -15.88 -17.60
N LEU A 105 -18.62 -15.12 -18.53
CA LEU A 105 -19.31 -14.53 -19.68
C LEU A 105 -19.39 -15.47 -20.89
N SER A 106 -18.57 -16.53 -20.92
CA SER A 106 -18.60 -17.57 -21.96
C SER A 106 -19.47 -18.78 -21.58
N ALA A 107 -19.76 -18.97 -20.28
CA ALA A 107 -20.78 -19.90 -19.81
C ALA A 107 -22.19 -19.32 -20.07
N ASN A 108 -22.89 -19.91 -21.04
CA ASN A 108 -24.20 -19.49 -21.53
C ASN A 108 -25.19 -19.04 -20.45
N GLN A 109 -25.95 -18.00 -20.81
CA GLN A 109 -27.07 -17.42 -20.07
C GLN A 109 -28.28 -18.36 -20.01
N ASP A 110 -28.11 -19.60 -19.56
CA ASP A 110 -29.21 -20.58 -19.41
C ASP A 110 -29.14 -21.39 -18.10
N ASP A 111 -28.06 -21.31 -17.30
CA ASP A 111 -27.91 -22.16 -16.10
C ASP A 111 -28.14 -21.45 -14.75
N CYS A 112 -28.53 -20.17 -14.76
CA CYS A 112 -28.97 -19.45 -13.56
C CYS A 112 -30.47 -19.68 -13.30
N ARG A 113 -30.92 -20.93 -13.16
CA ARG A 113 -32.24 -21.20 -12.58
C ARG A 113 -32.25 -22.54 -11.84
N LEU A 114 -32.60 -22.45 -10.56
CA LEU A 114 -32.70 -23.48 -9.52
C LEU A 114 -31.32 -23.84 -8.93
N GLU A 115 -30.96 -23.41 -7.73
CA GLU A 115 -31.71 -23.71 -6.51
C GLU A 115 -31.89 -22.51 -5.58
N ALA A 116 -33.15 -22.16 -5.36
CA ALA A 116 -33.57 -21.27 -4.29
C ALA A 116 -34.84 -21.85 -3.66
N ILE A 117 -34.80 -23.08 -3.13
CA ILE A 117 -35.63 -23.49 -1.99
C ILE A 117 -34.92 -24.67 -1.29
N GLY A 118 -34.48 -24.45 -0.05
CA GLY A 118 -33.85 -25.45 0.82
C GLY A 118 -33.38 -24.79 2.10
#